data_AF-A0A849SNB1-F1
#
_entry.id   AF-A0A849SNB1-F1
#
_cell.length_a   1.000
_cell.length_b   1.000
_cell.length_c   1.000
_cell.angle_alpha   90.00
_cell.angle_beta   90.00
_cell.angle_gamma   90.00
#
_symmetry.space_group_name_H-M   'P 1'
#
loop_
_entity.id
_entity.type
_entity.pdbx_description
1 polymer ?
#
loop_
_entity_poly.entity_id
_entity_poly.type
_entity_poly.pdbx_seq_one_letter_code
_entity_poly.pdbx_strand_id
1 'polypeptide(L)'
;MSRTQAGFVVSMLMLSFAIVRWPDVFLFSYVYIKPPWVWLKWIPDLFTASDCITLLCLIPAALMPPTLRLSRGALIKTVLCVPVTATFVYAWINMRTENPGELLANALFNYVWVLATVCLLPAILLFALRFAFNGLAKSR
;
A
#
# COMPACT_ATOMS: atom_id res chain seq x y z
N MET A 1 -11.08 -13.59 -16.14
CA MET A 1 -10.81 -12.91 -14.85
C MET A 1 -11.85 -11.81 -14.65
N SER A 2 -12.52 -11.71 -13.50
CA SER A 2 -13.50 -10.64 -13.26
C SER A 2 -12.82 -9.27 -13.11
N ARG A 3 -13.51 -8.16 -13.43
CA ARG A 3 -12.97 -6.79 -13.27
C ARG A 3 -12.49 -6.51 -11.83
N THR A 4 -13.16 -7.08 -10.84
CA THR A 4 -12.76 -6.98 -9.42
C THR A 4 -11.46 -7.71 -9.15
N GLN A 5 -11.30 -8.94 -9.66
CA GLN A 5 -10.05 -9.69 -9.55
C GLN A 5 -8.91 -8.98 -10.28
N ALA A 6 -9.18 -8.42 -11.46
CA ALA A 6 -8.21 -7.64 -12.22
C ALA A 6 -7.71 -6.43 -11.42
N GLY A 7 -8.62 -5.62 -10.87
CA GLY A 7 -8.23 -4.45 -10.06
C GLY A 7 -7.41 -4.82 -8.84
N PHE A 8 -7.81 -5.88 -8.11
CA PHE A 8 -7.06 -6.41 -6.98
C PHE A 8 -5.65 -6.88 -7.40
N VAL A 9 -5.54 -7.72 -8.43
CA VAL A 9 -4.26 -8.31 -8.86
C VAL A 9 -3.31 -7.22 -9.37
N VAL A 10 -3.80 -6.29 -10.18
CA VAL A 10 -2.98 -5.18 -10.70
C VAL A 10 -2.48 -4.32 -9.53
N SER A 11 -3.35 -3.94 -8.60
CA SER A 11 -2.93 -3.15 -7.44
C SER A 11 -1.92 -3.89 -6.56
N MET A 12 -2.12 -5.20 -6.33
CA MET A 12 -1.16 -6.01 -5.59
C MET A 12 0.20 -6.03 -6.29
N LEU A 13 0.24 -6.36 -7.59
CA LEU A 13 1.49 -6.45 -8.34
C LEU A 13 2.23 -5.11 -8.39
N MET A 14 1.52 -4.01 -8.63
CA MET A 14 2.12 -2.67 -8.66
C MET A 14 2.74 -2.31 -7.32
N LEU A 15 2.02 -2.55 -6.21
CA LEU A 15 2.50 -2.17 -4.89
C LEU A 15 3.60 -3.10 -4.39
N SER A 16 3.50 -4.41 -4.66
CA SER A 16 4.57 -5.37 -4.40
C SER A 16 5.84 -5.01 -5.17
N PHE A 17 5.72 -4.63 -6.45
CA PHE A 17 6.86 -4.16 -7.24
C PHE A 17 7.48 -2.89 -6.64
N ALA A 18 6.66 -1.93 -6.20
CA ALA A 18 7.15 -0.71 -5.56
C ALA A 18 7.93 -1.00 -4.26
N ILE A 19 7.43 -1.92 -3.42
CA ILE A 19 8.11 -2.35 -2.18
C ILE A 19 9.46 -3.00 -2.50
N VAL A 20 9.52 -3.88 -3.52
CA VAL A 20 10.77 -4.53 -3.94
C VAL A 20 11.75 -3.50 -4.50
N ARG A 21 11.27 -2.51 -5.25
CA ARG A 21 12.12 -1.52 -5.92
C ARG A 21 12.64 -0.44 -4.99
N TRP A 22 11.86 -0.05 -3.98
CA TRP A 22 12.16 1.02 -3.03
C TRP A 22 11.93 0.59 -1.58
N PRO A 23 12.60 -0.47 -1.09
CA PRO A 23 12.37 -1.00 0.25
C PRO A 23 12.62 0.04 1.35
N ASP A 24 13.55 0.97 1.11
CA ASP A 24 13.89 2.12 1.96
C ASP A 24 12.71 3.08 2.21
N VAL A 25 11.76 3.15 1.27
CA VAL A 25 10.57 4.00 1.38
C VAL A 25 9.46 3.34 2.17
N PHE A 26 9.38 2.00 2.15
CA PHE A 26 8.26 1.23 2.68
C PHE A 26 8.57 0.57 4.03
N LEU A 27 9.77 0.00 4.16
CA LEU A 27 10.18 -0.70 5.37
C LEU A 27 10.54 0.30 6.45
N PHE A 28 10.32 -0.09 7.69
CA PHE A 28 10.75 0.72 8.81
C PHE A 28 12.29 0.77 8.83
N SER A 29 12.83 1.97 8.84
CA SER A 29 14.23 2.23 9.15
C SER A 29 14.31 3.35 10.17
N TYR A 30 15.25 3.27 11.11
CA TYR A 30 15.44 4.28 12.16
C TYR A 30 15.74 5.68 11.60
N VAL A 31 16.16 5.76 10.33
CA VAL A 31 16.42 7.00 9.62
C VAL A 31 15.35 7.18 8.55
N TYR A 32 14.39 8.06 8.80
CA TYR A 32 13.41 8.42 7.79
C TYR A 32 14.06 9.25 6.68
N ILE A 33 14.46 8.58 5.60
CA ILE A 33 15.06 9.24 4.42
C ILE A 33 13.92 9.66 3.50
N LYS A 34 13.56 10.96 3.51
CA LYS A 34 12.66 11.52 2.48
C LYS A 34 13.39 11.52 1.14
N PRO A 35 12.87 10.83 0.10
CA PRO A 35 13.44 10.89 -1.23
C PRO A 35 13.50 12.34 -1.76
N PRO A 36 14.54 12.74 -2.52
CA PRO A 36 14.70 14.12 -2.99
C PRO A 36 13.55 14.65 -3.87
N TRP A 37 12.78 13.76 -4.49
CA TRP A 37 11.64 14.14 -5.32
C TRP A 37 10.36 14.44 -4.51
N VAL A 38 10.32 14.09 -3.21
CA VAL A 38 9.17 14.31 -2.32
C VAL A 38 9.12 15.75 -1.80
N TRP A 39 10.19 16.53 -2.00
CA TRP A 39 10.24 17.98 -1.74
C TRP A 39 9.37 18.83 -2.68
N LEU A 40 8.42 18.21 -3.39
CA LEU A 40 7.35 18.92 -4.08
C LEU A 40 6.52 19.67 -3.01
N LYS A 41 6.73 20.99 -2.93
CA LYS A 41 6.02 21.97 -2.05
C LYS A 41 4.48 21.87 -2.01
N TRP A 42 3.88 21.03 -2.84
CA TRP A 42 2.45 20.86 -3.03
C TRP A 42 1.89 19.63 -2.31
N ILE A 43 2.73 18.72 -1.83
CA ILE A 43 2.30 17.57 -1.04
C ILE A 43 2.15 18.05 0.40
N PRO A 44 0.96 17.98 1.00
CA PRO A 44 0.78 18.32 2.41
C PRO A 44 1.75 17.49 3.26
N ASP A 45 2.36 18.08 4.29
CA ASP A 45 3.30 17.38 5.19
C ASP A 45 2.72 16.11 5.84
N LEU A 46 1.40 15.95 5.77
CA LEU A 46 0.67 14.77 6.20
C LEU A 46 0.95 13.52 5.33
N PHE A 47 1.39 13.68 4.08
CA PHE A 47 1.61 12.57 3.15
C PHE A 47 3.10 12.25 3.01
N THR A 48 3.42 10.98 3.21
CA THR A 48 4.75 10.43 2.93
C THR A 48 4.86 9.98 1.48
N ALA A 49 6.10 9.76 1.03
CA ALA A 49 6.39 9.20 -0.29
C ALA A 49 5.66 7.86 -0.53
N SER A 50 5.65 7.01 0.50
CA SER A 50 5.01 5.71 0.47
C SER A 50 3.49 5.84 0.36
N ASP A 51 2.87 6.84 0.99
CA ASP A 51 1.43 7.10 0.84
C ASP A 51 1.07 7.47 -0.60
N CYS A 52 1.84 8.36 -1.24
CA CYS A 52 1.59 8.78 -2.62
C CYS A 52 1.70 7.61 -3.61
N ILE A 53 2.76 6.80 -3.48
CA ILE A 53 2.95 5.62 -4.32
C ILE A 53 1.81 4.62 -4.07
N THR A 54 1.47 4.38 -2.80
CA THR A 54 0.42 3.43 -2.42
C THR A 54 -0.95 3.87 -2.93
N LEU A 55 -1.28 5.16 -2.85
CA LEU A 55 -2.49 5.72 -3.44
C LEU A 55 -2.57 5.39 -4.93
N LEU A 56 -1.52 5.65 -5.70
CA LEU A 56 -1.49 5.37 -7.13
C LEU A 56 -1.67 3.87 -7.42
N CYS A 57 -0.98 3.01 -6.67
CA CYS A 57 -1.07 1.56 -6.83
C CYS A 57 -2.46 1.00 -6.45
N LEU A 58 -3.19 1.62 -5.52
CA LEU A 58 -4.51 1.15 -5.06
C LEU A 58 -5.68 1.63 -5.94
N ILE A 59 -5.47 2.55 -6.89
CA ILE A 59 -6.52 3.05 -7.79
C ILE A 59 -7.28 1.91 -8.51
N PRO A 60 -6.62 0.90 -9.13
CA PRO A 60 -7.32 -0.19 -9.79
C PRO A 60 -8.25 -0.97 -8.85
N ALA A 61 -7.80 -1.32 -7.64
CA ALA A 61 -8.62 -1.99 -6.63
C ALA A 61 -9.82 -1.14 -6.17
N ALA A 62 -9.67 0.19 -6.12
CA ALA A 62 -10.75 1.10 -5.74
C ALA A 62 -11.80 1.29 -6.85
N LEU A 63 -11.36 1.52 -8.10
CA LEU A 63 -12.22 2.05 -9.17
C LEU A 63 -12.70 0.99 -10.18
N MET A 64 -11.94 -0.08 -10.41
CA MET A 64 -12.34 -1.12 -11.37
C MET A 64 -13.56 -1.94 -10.93
N PRO A 65 -13.76 -2.27 -9.64
CA PRO A 65 -14.91 -3.05 -9.21
C PRO A 65 -16.24 -2.31 -9.48
N PRO A 66 -17.28 -3.01 -9.96
CA PRO A 66 -18.51 -2.37 -10.42
C PRO A 66 -19.37 -1.82 -9.28
N THR A 67 -19.18 -2.28 -8.05
CA THR A 67 -19.96 -1.85 -6.89
C THR A 67 -19.06 -1.41 -5.73
N LEU A 68 -19.59 -0.56 -4.85
CA LEU A 68 -18.89 -0.13 -3.63
C LEU A 68 -18.49 -1.31 -2.74
N ARG A 69 -19.37 -2.31 -2.61
CA ARG A 69 -19.11 -3.50 -1.79
C ARG A 69 -17.90 -4.29 -2.32
N LEU A 70 -17.79 -4.43 -3.64
CA LEU A 70 -16.68 -5.14 -4.27
C LEU A 70 -15.39 -4.32 -4.23
N SER A 71 -15.48 -3.00 -4.37
CA SER A 71 -14.35 -2.07 -4.17
C SER A 71 -13.77 -2.16 -2.77
N ARG A 72 -14.63 -2.10 -1.73
CA ARG A 72 -14.22 -2.30 -0.34
C ARG A 72 -13.52 -3.65 -0.14
N GLY A 73 -14.09 -4.72 -0.69
CA GLY A 73 -13.51 -6.05 -0.59
C GLY A 73 -12.15 -6.16 -1.30
N ALA A 74 -12.00 -5.56 -2.47
CA ALA A 74 -10.74 -5.53 -3.20
C ALA A 74 -9.65 -4.76 -2.44
N LEU A 75 -9.98 -3.57 -1.93
CA LEU A 75 -9.07 -2.75 -1.13
C LEU A 75 -8.60 -3.47 0.14
N ILE A 76 -9.53 -4.04 0.92
CA ILE A 76 -9.18 -4.80 2.14
C ILE A 76 -8.24 -5.96 1.79
N LYS A 77 -8.55 -6.71 0.73
CA LYS A 77 -7.67 -7.81 0.29
C LYS A 77 -6.28 -7.30 -0.10
N THR A 78 -6.19 -6.22 -0.87
CA THR A 78 -4.88 -5.65 -1.25
C THR A 78 -4.09 -5.21 -0.02
N VAL A 79 -4.72 -4.47 0.90
CA VAL A 79 -4.10 -3.95 2.13
C VAL A 79 -3.60 -5.07 3.05
N LEU A 80 -4.30 -6.21 3.11
CA LEU A 80 -3.88 -7.36 3.92
C LEU A 80 -2.82 -8.23 3.22
N CYS A 81 -2.84 -8.33 1.89
CA CYS A 81 -1.95 -9.21 1.14
C CYS A 81 -0.60 -8.56 0.79
N VAL A 82 -0.57 -7.28 0.45
CA VAL A 82 0.66 -6.59 0.05
C VAL A 82 1.75 -6.58 1.13
N PRO A 83 1.44 -6.39 2.43
CA PRO A 83 2.47 -6.37 3.47
C PRO A 83 3.24 -7.71 3.58
N VAL A 84 2.70 -8.81 3.05
CA VAL A 84 3.45 -10.07 2.91
C VAL A 84 4.70 -9.88 2.06
N THR A 85 4.64 -9.07 0.99
CA THR A 85 5.81 -8.72 0.19
C THR A 85 6.85 -7.98 1.03
N ALA A 86 6.42 -7.06 1.89
CA ALA A 86 7.33 -6.35 2.80
C ALA A 86 8.05 -7.30 3.76
N THR A 87 7.33 -8.29 4.31
CA THR A 87 7.93 -9.35 5.14
C THR A 87 9.01 -10.12 4.38
N PHE A 88 8.72 -10.56 3.14
CA PHE A 88 9.69 -11.29 2.33
C PHE A 88 10.90 -10.43 1.96
N VAL A 89 10.69 -9.17 1.57
CA VAL A 89 11.78 -8.25 1.20
C VAL A 89 12.67 -7.96 2.41
N TYR A 90 12.09 -7.71 3.59
CA TYR A 90 12.87 -7.54 4.82
C TYR A 90 13.70 -8.78 5.14
N ALA A 91 13.06 -9.96 5.12
CA ALA A 91 13.73 -11.22 5.41
C ALA A 91 14.87 -11.48 4.42
N TRP A 92 14.64 -11.26 3.13
CA TRP A 92 15.65 -11.43 2.08
C TRP A 92 16.88 -10.54 2.29
N ILE A 93 16.67 -9.27 2.67
CA ILE A 93 17.75 -8.30 2.91
C ILE A 93 18.58 -8.71 4.15
N ASN A 94 17.94 -9.18 5.22
CA ASN A 94 18.58 -9.37 6.52
C ASN A 94 18.87 -10.84 6.91
N MET A 95 18.54 -11.81 6.05
CA MET A 95 18.67 -13.25 6.36
C MET A 95 20.09 -13.72 6.73
N ARG A 96 21.13 -12.95 6.36
CA ARG A 96 22.53 -13.29 6.63
C ARG A 96 23.10 -12.61 7.87
N THR A 97 22.43 -11.59 8.38
CA THR A 97 22.95 -10.67 9.40
C THR A 97 22.21 -10.79 10.72
N GLU A 98 20.94 -11.19 10.72
CA GLU A 98 20.14 -11.29 11.94
C GLU A 98 20.02 -12.74 12.44
N ASN A 99 19.86 -12.88 13.76
CA ASN A 99 19.49 -14.16 14.35
C ASN A 99 18.09 -14.58 13.87
N PRO A 100 17.81 -15.88 13.67
CA PRO A 100 16.53 -16.33 13.10
C PRO A 100 15.28 -15.86 13.87
N GLY A 101 15.36 -15.76 15.21
CA GLY A 101 14.25 -15.30 16.04
C GLY A 101 13.98 -13.79 15.90
N GLU A 102 15.04 -12.99 15.84
CA GLU A 102 14.96 -11.53 15.62
C GLU A 102 14.47 -11.22 14.20
N LEU A 103 14.95 -11.97 13.21
CA LEU A 103 14.54 -11.86 11.81
C LEU A 103 13.03 -12.04 11.65
N LEU A 104 12.46 -13.07 12.29
CA LEU A 104 11.01 -13.33 12.23
C LEU A 104 10.21 -12.21 12.90
N ALA A 105 10.63 -11.78 14.10
CA ALA A 105 9.97 -10.71 14.84
C ALA A 105 9.98 -9.39 14.04
N ASN A 106 11.13 -9.03 13.46
CA ASN A 106 11.29 -7.80 12.67
C ASN A 106 10.55 -7.88 11.33
N ALA A 107 10.49 -9.05 10.69
CA ALA A 107 9.73 -9.24 9.46
C ALA A 107 8.21 -9.12 9.70
N LEU A 108 7.71 -9.64 10.83
CA LEU A 108 6.33 -9.46 11.27
C LEU A 108 6.03 -8.01 11.67
N PHE A 109 6.99 -7.34 12.33
CA PHE A 109 6.87 -5.92 12.61
C PHE A 109 6.71 -5.10 11.32
N ASN A 110 7.51 -5.40 10.28
CA ASN A 110 7.40 -4.73 8.98
C ASN A 110 6.06 -5.01 8.28
N TYR A 111 5.47 -6.20 8.46
CA TYR A 111 4.12 -6.49 8.00
C TYR A 111 3.11 -5.51 8.63
N VAL A 112 3.14 -5.38 9.96
CA VAL A 112 2.21 -4.51 10.71
C VAL A 112 2.46 -3.04 10.37
N TRP A 113 3.73 -2.64 10.26
CA TRP A 113 4.13 -1.31 9.85
C TRP A 113 3.54 -0.93 8.50
N VAL A 114 3.84 -1.70 7.44
CA VAL A 114 3.35 -1.40 6.09
C VAL A 114 1.82 -1.43 6.02
N LEU A 115 1.17 -2.34 6.75
CA LEU A 115 -0.28 -2.38 6.83
C LEU A 115 -0.84 -1.09 7.44
N ALA A 116 -0.34 -0.70 8.62
CA ALA A 116 -0.92 0.37 9.44
C ALA A 116 -0.54 1.77 8.94
N THR A 117 0.72 1.98 8.57
CA THR A 117 1.26 3.31 8.27
C THR A 117 1.29 3.62 6.78
N VAL A 118 1.39 2.60 5.92
CA VAL A 118 1.52 2.83 4.47
C VAL A 118 0.23 2.51 3.71
N CYS A 119 -0.48 1.44 4.06
CA CYS A 119 -1.61 0.97 3.25
C CYS A 119 -2.96 1.52 3.72
N LEU A 120 -3.14 1.70 5.03
CA LEU A 120 -4.45 1.99 5.61
C LEU A 120 -4.99 3.36 5.19
N LEU A 121 -4.20 4.42 5.35
CA LEU A 121 -4.62 5.79 5.04
C LEU A 121 -4.93 5.96 3.53
N PRO A 122 -4.05 5.56 2.60
CA PRO A 122 -4.38 5.54 1.17
C PRO A 122 -5.66 4.78 0.80
N ALA A 123 -5.88 3.61 1.42
CA ALA A 123 -7.06 2.81 1.14
C ALA A 123 -8.35 3.49 1.62
N ILE A 124 -8.32 4.12 2.80
CA ILE A 124 -9.45 4.89 3.34
C ILE A 124 -9.78 6.07 2.42
N LEU A 125 -8.76 6.84 2.01
CA LEU A 125 -8.92 7.99 1.13
C LEU A 125 -9.54 7.61 -0.22
N LEU A 126 -9.04 6.56 -0.86
CA LEU A 126 -9.58 6.07 -2.13
C LEU A 126 -11.00 5.53 -1.99
N PHE A 127 -11.31 4.86 -0.88
CA PHE A 127 -12.67 4.40 -0.62
C PHE A 127 -13.64 5.56 -0.42
N ALA A 128 -13.24 6.61 0.31
CA ALA A 128 -14.02 7.82 0.49
C ALA A 128 -14.26 8.54 -0.86
N LEU A 129 -13.24 8.65 -1.71
CA LEU A 129 -13.37 9.21 -3.06
C LEU A 129 -14.36 8.40 -3.91
N ARG A 130 -14.23 7.07 -3.90
CA ARG A 130 -15.15 6.18 -4.64
C ARG A 130 -16.59 6.29 -4.12
N PHE A 131 -16.78 6.45 -2.82
CA PHE A 131 -18.08 6.70 -2.20
C PHE A 131 -18.67 8.03 -2.70
N ALA A 132 -17.90 9.11 -2.66
CA ALA A 132 -18.32 10.44 -3.13
C ALA A 132 -18.72 10.42 -4.61
N PHE A 133 -17.93 9.79 -5.49
CA PHE A 133 -18.26 9.69 -6.91
C PHE A 133 -19.54 8.90 -7.18
N ASN A 134 -19.79 7.82 -6.44
CA ASN A 134 -21.04 7.07 -6.57
C ASN A 134 -22.24 7.83 -6.00
N GLY A 135 -22.05 8.71 -5.01
CA GLY A 135 -23.08 9.63 -4.55
C GLY A 135 -23.47 10.64 -5.63
N LEU A 136 -22.47 11.29 -6.25
CA LEU A 136 -22.67 12.26 -7.32
C LEU A 136 -23.33 11.66 -8.58
N ALA A 137 -23.03 10.40 -8.89
CA ALA A 137 -23.62 9.70 -10.03
C ALA A 137 -25.11 9.37 -9.82
N LYS A 138 -25.57 9.28 -8.57
CA LYS A 138 -26.99 9.02 -8.25
C LYS A 138 -27.84 10.30 -8.17
N SER A 139 -27.21 11.46 -8.06
CA SER A 139 -27.90 12.76 -7.99
C SER A 139 -28.08 13.43 -9.36
N ARG A 140 -27.65 12.77 -10.44
CA ARG A 140 -27.92 13.15 -11.84
C ARG A 140 -28.91 12.17 -12.44
#